data_AF-A0A0P9RNN9-F1
#
_entry.id   AF-A0A0P9RNN9-F1
#
_cell.length_a   1.000
_cell.length_b   1.000
_cell.length_c   1.000
_cell.angle_alpha   90.00
_cell.angle_beta   90.00
_cell.angle_gamma   90.00
#
_symmetry.space_group_name_H-M   'P 1'
#
loop_
_entity.id
_entity.type
_entity.pdbx_description
1 polymer ?
#
loop_
_entity_poly.entity_id
_entity_poly.type
_entity_poly.pdbx_seq_one_letter_code
_entity_poly.pdbx_strand_id
1 'polypeptide(L)'
;MSVTKPMLNLKLNTQLTPPAVKKDTSAELSRLNPGEVRANTQTRFALNHRAPTYAVAQRARGENHGGWTVFNISRATGTDLFIHMDRREPKSKGDFAGDKFHLSVAPGHVASAFDAIGKLLQADDSPVDRWKVTDMNSVQTHSSAEQARVTQGAQFTLYAKPDRADNTYSPQYMGKMRGMISSI
;
A
#
# COMPACT_ATOMS: atom_id res chain seq x y z
N MET A 1 25.91 -40.42 47.25
CA MET A 1 26.11 -39.97 45.86
C MET A 1 25.63 -38.53 45.78
N SER A 2 26.54 -37.57 45.60
CA SER A 2 26.21 -36.13 45.55
C SER A 2 25.95 -35.73 44.10
N VAL A 3 24.75 -35.22 43.81
CA VAL A 3 24.36 -34.74 42.47
C VAL A 3 24.66 -33.25 42.39
N THR A 4 25.75 -32.90 41.71
CA THR A 4 26.09 -31.53 41.35
C THR A 4 25.16 -31.06 40.23
N LYS A 5 24.27 -30.10 40.53
CA LYS A 5 23.47 -29.41 39.50
C LYS A 5 24.38 -28.43 38.73
N PRO A 6 24.44 -28.48 37.38
CA PRO A 6 25.09 -27.43 36.62
C PRO A 6 24.20 -26.18 36.61
N MET A 7 24.75 -25.02 36.99
CA MET A 7 24.12 -23.73 36.74
C MET A 7 24.39 -23.31 35.29
N LEU A 8 23.39 -23.49 34.42
CA LEU A 8 23.40 -22.86 33.10
C LEU A 8 23.11 -21.37 33.26
N ASN A 9 24.16 -20.54 33.20
CA ASN A 9 24.01 -19.09 33.01
C ASN A 9 23.83 -18.81 31.51
N LEU A 10 22.58 -18.82 31.03
CA LEU A 10 22.25 -18.28 29.71
C LEU A 10 22.35 -16.75 29.77
N LYS A 11 23.46 -16.19 29.28
CA LYS A 11 23.51 -14.77 28.94
C LYS A 11 22.86 -14.59 27.57
N LEU A 12 21.61 -14.14 27.53
CA LEU A 12 21.01 -13.62 26.30
C LEU A 12 21.78 -12.36 25.89
N ASN A 13 22.63 -12.48 24.87
CA ASN A 13 23.17 -11.32 24.17
C ASN A 13 22.07 -10.75 23.26
N THR A 14 21.10 -10.06 23.84
CA THR A 14 20.23 -9.16 23.08
C THR A 14 20.98 -7.86 22.85
N GLN A 15 21.99 -7.88 21.97
CA GLN A 15 22.41 -6.64 21.30
C GLN A 15 21.27 -6.26 20.37
N LEU A 16 20.27 -5.57 20.93
CA LEU A 16 19.28 -4.84 20.17
C LEU A 16 20.06 -3.79 19.40
N THR A 17 20.20 -4.00 18.09
CA THR A 17 20.70 -2.96 17.20
C THR A 17 19.79 -1.74 17.42
N PRO A 18 20.33 -0.58 17.80
CA PRO A 18 19.49 0.59 18.04
C PRO A 18 18.66 0.88 16.80
N PRO A 19 17.39 1.30 16.97
CA PRO A 19 16.54 1.61 15.82
C PRO A 19 17.22 2.67 14.95
N ALA A 20 17.06 2.53 13.63
CA ALA A 20 17.63 3.50 12.70
C ALA A 20 17.12 4.91 13.05
N VAL A 21 18.04 5.88 13.08
CA VAL A 21 17.68 7.28 13.27
C VAL A 21 16.84 7.72 12.06
N LYS A 22 15.61 8.17 12.32
CA LYS A 22 14.68 8.62 11.29
C LYS A 22 15.17 9.93 10.68
N LYS A 23 15.18 9.99 9.35
CA LYS A 23 15.53 11.19 8.58
C LYS A 23 14.26 11.91 8.11
N ASP A 24 14.44 13.16 7.69
CA ASP A 24 13.40 13.93 7.01
C ASP A 24 13.19 13.35 5.60
N THR A 25 12.05 12.68 5.41
CA THR A 25 11.70 12.02 4.15
C THR A 25 11.69 12.98 2.97
N SER A 26 11.13 14.18 3.14
CA SER A 26 10.98 15.17 2.07
C SER A 26 12.34 15.72 1.65
N ALA A 27 13.21 16.01 2.62
CA ALA A 27 14.56 16.49 2.35
C ALA A 27 15.47 15.43 1.73
N GLU A 28 15.25 14.14 2.03
CA GLU A 28 16.01 13.04 1.41
C GLU A 28 15.47 12.71 0.01
N LEU A 29 14.15 12.76 -0.19
CA LEU A 29 13.53 12.56 -1.50
C LEU A 29 13.99 13.61 -2.52
N SER A 30 14.12 14.88 -2.11
CA SER A 30 14.60 15.96 -2.99
C SER A 30 16.06 15.82 -3.42
N ARG A 31 16.86 15.06 -2.65
CA ARG A 31 18.27 14.75 -2.95
C ARG A 31 18.44 13.45 -3.72
N LEU A 32 17.37 12.69 -3.94
CA LEU A 32 17.44 11.41 -4.64
C LEU A 32 17.87 11.61 -6.10
N ASN A 33 18.86 10.85 -6.55
CA ASN A 33 19.39 10.99 -7.91
C ASN A 33 18.35 10.51 -8.96
N PRO A 34 17.85 11.39 -9.85
CA PRO A 34 16.86 11.00 -10.85
C PRO A 34 17.38 9.97 -11.86
N GLY A 35 18.69 9.94 -12.11
CA GLY A 35 19.33 8.95 -12.98
C GLY A 35 19.23 7.54 -12.40
N GLU A 36 19.42 7.38 -11.10
CA GLU A 36 19.27 6.10 -10.42
C GLU A 36 17.82 5.62 -10.40
N VAL A 37 16.86 6.53 -10.19
CA VAL A 37 15.43 6.21 -10.28
C VAL A 37 15.06 5.72 -11.68
N ARG A 38 15.56 6.38 -12.73
CA ARG A 38 15.33 5.95 -14.13
C ARG A 38 15.96 4.58 -14.41
N ALA A 39 17.19 4.35 -13.95
CA ALA A 39 17.88 3.08 -14.13
C ALA A 39 17.16 1.91 -13.44
N ASN A 40 16.48 2.17 -12.31
CA ASN A 40 15.68 1.19 -11.58
C ASN A 40 14.19 1.20 -11.97
N THR A 41 13.81 1.87 -13.07
CA THR A 41 12.40 1.87 -13.50
C THR A 41 11.98 0.48 -13.96
N GLN A 42 11.06 -0.12 -13.22
CA GLN A 42 10.50 -1.42 -13.55
C GLN A 42 9.48 -1.30 -14.69
N THR A 43 9.64 -2.10 -15.74
CA THR A 43 8.79 -2.05 -16.95
C THR A 43 7.77 -3.18 -17.03
N ARG A 44 7.83 -4.15 -16.11
CA ARG A 44 6.94 -5.31 -16.05
C ARG A 44 6.68 -5.66 -14.59
N PHE A 45 5.45 -6.04 -14.27
CA PHE A 45 5.05 -6.49 -12.94
C PHE A 45 4.43 -7.88 -13.03
N ALA A 46 4.65 -8.70 -12.01
CA ALA A 46 4.05 -10.03 -11.91
C ALA A 46 2.60 -9.90 -11.42
N LEU A 47 1.66 -9.77 -12.37
CA LEU A 47 0.24 -9.54 -12.08
C LEU A 47 -0.31 -10.54 -11.07
N ASN A 48 -1.00 -10.04 -10.04
CA ASN A 48 -1.67 -10.87 -9.06
C ASN A 48 -3.04 -11.32 -9.58
N HIS A 49 -3.09 -12.48 -10.22
CA HIS A 49 -4.32 -13.07 -10.74
C HIS A 49 -5.32 -13.50 -9.65
N ARG A 50 -4.94 -13.45 -8.37
CA ARG A 50 -5.84 -13.71 -7.22
C ARG A 50 -6.44 -12.43 -6.64
N ALA A 51 -6.13 -11.25 -7.19
CA ALA A 51 -6.79 -10.00 -6.84
C ALA A 51 -8.31 -10.14 -7.09
N PRO A 52 -9.16 -9.57 -6.22
CA PRO A 52 -10.61 -9.61 -6.40
C PRO A 52 -11.01 -8.77 -7.62
N THR A 53 -12.23 -8.99 -8.12
CA THR A 53 -12.89 -8.00 -8.97
C THR A 53 -13.54 -6.91 -8.10
N TYR A 54 -13.93 -5.80 -8.71
CA TYR A 54 -14.61 -4.71 -8.00
C TYR A 54 -15.88 -5.18 -7.31
N ALA A 55 -16.69 -5.99 -8.00
CA ALA A 55 -17.94 -6.54 -7.44
C ALA A 55 -17.71 -7.45 -6.22
N VAL A 56 -16.59 -8.19 -6.20
CA VAL A 56 -16.16 -8.98 -5.03
C VAL A 56 -15.71 -8.05 -3.90
N ALA A 57 -14.86 -7.07 -4.21
CA ALA A 57 -14.34 -6.10 -3.25
C ALA A 57 -15.46 -5.27 -2.57
N GLN A 58 -16.53 -4.93 -3.30
CA GLN A 58 -17.71 -4.25 -2.76
C GLN A 58 -18.45 -5.06 -1.69
N ARG A 59 -18.28 -6.37 -1.64
CA ARG A 59 -18.92 -7.26 -0.67
C ARG A 59 -17.99 -7.62 0.49
N ALA A 60 -16.72 -7.24 0.41
CA ALA A 60 -15.68 -7.69 1.31
C ALA A 60 -15.85 -7.18 2.75
N ARG A 61 -15.48 -8.04 3.70
CA ARG A 61 -15.55 -7.90 5.16
C ARG A 61 -14.21 -8.20 5.84
N GLY A 62 -13.11 -8.22 5.09
CA GLY A 62 -11.76 -8.45 5.59
C GLY A 62 -11.11 -9.73 5.07
N GLU A 63 -11.67 -10.31 4.00
CA GLU A 63 -11.18 -11.53 3.37
C GLU A 63 -9.80 -11.32 2.74
N ASN A 64 -9.07 -12.43 2.57
CA ASN A 64 -7.81 -12.42 1.86
C ASN A 64 -7.99 -12.69 0.37
N HIS A 65 -7.38 -11.84 -0.44
CA HIS A 65 -7.27 -12.03 -1.87
C HIS A 65 -5.79 -11.91 -2.26
N GLY A 66 -5.15 -13.05 -2.50
CA GLY A 66 -3.79 -13.10 -3.02
C GLY A 66 -2.74 -12.35 -2.19
N GLY A 67 -2.82 -12.43 -0.85
CA GLY A 67 -1.89 -11.72 0.05
C GLY A 67 -2.34 -10.33 0.49
N TRP A 68 -3.52 -9.89 0.07
CA TRP A 68 -4.13 -8.61 0.45
C TRP A 68 -5.39 -8.82 1.28
N THR A 69 -5.56 -8.01 2.32
CA THR A 69 -6.82 -7.89 3.07
C THR A 69 -7.68 -6.86 2.36
N VAL A 70 -8.93 -7.22 2.07
CA VAL A 70 -9.89 -6.34 1.38
C VAL A 70 -11.04 -6.04 2.33
N PHE A 71 -11.29 -4.76 2.60
CA PHE A 71 -12.32 -4.36 3.55
C PHE A 71 -13.14 -3.18 3.04
N ASN A 72 -14.42 -3.42 2.76
CA ASN A 72 -15.36 -2.36 2.43
C ASN A 72 -15.90 -1.73 3.72
N ILE A 73 -15.23 -0.68 4.19
CA ILE A 73 -15.64 0.07 5.39
C ILE A 73 -17.01 0.68 5.16
N SER A 74 -17.26 1.23 3.97
CA SER A 74 -18.53 1.88 3.65
C SER A 74 -19.73 0.99 3.95
N ARG A 75 -19.64 -0.25 3.48
CA ARG A 75 -20.70 -1.22 3.69
C ARG A 75 -20.68 -1.88 5.07
N ALA A 76 -19.56 -1.86 5.77
CA ALA A 76 -19.42 -2.49 7.10
C ALA A 76 -19.86 -1.56 8.24
N THR A 77 -19.53 -0.28 8.15
CA THR A 77 -19.75 0.69 9.24
C THR A 77 -20.61 1.89 8.82
N GLY A 78 -20.75 2.17 7.52
CA GLY A 78 -21.44 3.37 7.02
C GLY A 78 -20.68 4.68 7.24
N THR A 79 -19.45 4.64 7.75
CA THR A 79 -18.68 5.84 8.15
C THR A 79 -17.65 6.29 7.11
N ASP A 80 -17.37 5.47 6.10
CA ASP A 80 -16.42 5.77 5.03
C ASP A 80 -17.08 5.48 3.67
N LEU A 81 -16.51 5.96 2.57
CA LEU A 81 -16.97 5.64 1.20
C LEU A 81 -16.00 4.75 0.44
N PHE A 82 -14.97 4.21 1.12
CA PHE A 82 -13.91 3.48 0.45
C PHE A 82 -13.91 1.99 0.78
N ILE A 83 -13.41 1.25 -0.20
CA ILE A 83 -12.93 -0.12 -0.06
C ILE A 83 -11.40 -0.04 0.09
N HIS A 84 -10.88 -0.62 1.16
CA HIS A 84 -9.45 -0.59 1.48
C HIS A 84 -8.78 -1.91 1.09
N MET A 85 -7.54 -1.79 0.62
CA MET A 85 -6.67 -2.91 0.26
C MET A 85 -5.36 -2.74 0.99
N ASP A 86 -5.10 -3.66 1.91
CA ASP A 86 -3.90 -3.67 2.73
C ASP A 86 -3.11 -4.94 2.47
N ARG A 87 -1.84 -4.81 2.10
CA ARG A 87 -0.93 -5.96 1.98
C ARG A 87 -0.76 -6.58 3.36
N ARG A 88 -0.97 -7.91 3.48
CA ARG A 88 -0.85 -8.62 4.77
C ARG A 88 0.55 -8.56 5.36
N GLU A 89 1.56 -8.61 4.49
CA GLU A 89 2.96 -8.47 4.84
C GLU A 89 3.52 -7.21 4.15
N PRO A 90 3.41 -6.02 4.79
CA PRO A 90 3.91 -4.78 4.20
C PRO A 90 5.41 -4.84 3.93
N LYS A 91 5.83 -4.35 2.77
CA LYS A 91 7.24 -4.31 2.37
C LYS A 91 7.93 -3.02 2.82
N SER A 92 7.18 -1.95 3.05
CA SER A 92 7.69 -0.63 3.44
C SER A 92 7.94 -0.53 4.93
N LYS A 93 9.19 -0.22 5.31
CA LYS A 93 9.66 -0.23 6.70
C LYS A 93 9.62 1.13 7.40
N GLY A 94 9.62 2.24 6.65
CA GLY A 94 9.56 3.59 7.21
C GLY A 94 8.14 3.97 7.65
N ASP A 95 7.94 5.18 8.16
CA ASP A 95 6.62 5.70 8.53
C ASP A 95 5.92 6.31 7.32
N PHE A 96 4.59 6.44 7.37
CA PHE A 96 3.88 7.16 6.31
C PHE A 96 4.19 8.66 6.38
N ALA A 97 4.78 9.20 5.30
CA ALA A 97 5.22 10.59 5.22
C ALA A 97 4.20 11.55 4.57
N GLY A 98 3.03 11.05 4.17
CA GLY A 98 1.97 11.86 3.54
C GLY A 98 1.86 11.70 2.02
N ASP A 99 2.85 11.07 1.38
CA ASP A 99 2.91 10.89 -0.07
C ASP A 99 1.79 9.98 -0.60
N LYS A 100 1.01 10.48 -1.56
CA LYS A 100 -0.10 9.73 -2.15
C LYS A 100 -0.35 10.12 -3.60
N PHE A 101 -0.79 9.14 -4.38
CA PHE A 101 -1.27 9.34 -5.74
C PHE A 101 -2.78 9.17 -5.78
N HIS A 102 -3.46 10.03 -6.53
CA HIS A 102 -4.87 9.84 -6.85
C HIS A 102 -5.02 9.51 -8.32
N LEU A 103 -5.81 8.49 -8.65
CA LEU A 103 -6.17 8.18 -10.03
C LEU A 103 -7.63 8.55 -10.25
N SER A 104 -7.86 9.29 -11.33
CA SER A 104 -9.18 9.73 -11.75
C SER A 104 -9.57 8.99 -13.01
N VAL A 105 -10.74 8.35 -12.99
CA VAL A 105 -11.36 7.74 -14.18
C VAL A 105 -12.78 8.26 -14.33
N ALA A 106 -13.37 8.06 -15.52
CA ALA A 106 -14.78 8.33 -15.70
C ALA A 106 -15.60 7.51 -14.68
N PRO A 107 -16.60 8.08 -13.99
CA PRO A 107 -17.32 7.39 -12.91
C PRO A 107 -17.93 6.04 -13.32
N GLY A 108 -18.45 5.94 -14.55
CA GLY A 108 -18.99 4.69 -15.11
C GLY A 108 -17.95 3.61 -15.38
N HIS A 109 -16.65 3.93 -15.34
CA HIS A 109 -15.55 3.02 -15.62
C HIS A 109 -14.77 2.60 -14.37
N VAL A 110 -15.15 3.02 -13.16
CA VAL A 110 -14.43 2.68 -11.92
C VAL A 110 -14.29 1.17 -11.73
N ALA A 111 -15.36 0.41 -11.97
CA ALA A 111 -15.33 -1.06 -11.85
C ALA A 111 -14.36 -1.70 -12.87
N SER A 112 -14.43 -1.29 -14.13
CA SER A 112 -13.53 -1.81 -15.17
C SER A 112 -12.08 -1.39 -14.95
N ALA A 113 -11.83 -0.16 -14.51
CA ALA A 113 -10.51 0.34 -14.16
C ALA A 113 -9.92 -0.46 -12.99
N PHE A 114 -10.72 -0.72 -11.96
CA PHE A 114 -10.32 -1.56 -10.84
C PHE A 114 -9.89 -2.96 -11.29
N ASP A 115 -10.69 -3.61 -12.13
CA ASP A 115 -10.39 -4.98 -12.58
C ASP A 115 -9.13 -5.03 -13.46
N ALA A 116 -8.85 -3.95 -14.19
CA ALA A 116 -7.66 -3.80 -15.02
C ALA A 116 -6.39 -3.55 -14.17
N ILE A 117 -6.42 -2.53 -13.30
CA ILE A 117 -5.22 -2.09 -12.57
C ILE A 117 -5.04 -2.82 -11.24
N GLY A 118 -6.08 -3.45 -10.69
CA GLY A 118 -6.06 -4.10 -9.38
C GLY A 118 -5.05 -5.24 -9.31
N LYS A 119 -4.88 -6.00 -10.40
CA LYS A 119 -3.87 -7.07 -10.50
C LYS A 119 -2.43 -6.53 -10.47
N LEU A 120 -2.23 -5.33 -11.04
CA LEU A 120 -0.95 -4.62 -11.02
C LEU A 120 -0.67 -4.04 -9.63
N LEU A 121 -1.63 -3.31 -9.05
CA LEU A 121 -1.50 -2.70 -7.72
C LEU A 121 -1.27 -3.75 -6.62
N GLN A 122 -1.88 -4.93 -6.76
CA GLN A 122 -1.76 -6.04 -5.83
C GLN A 122 -0.68 -7.06 -6.20
N ALA A 123 0.13 -6.79 -7.23
CA ALA A 123 1.26 -7.62 -7.60
C ALA A 123 2.22 -7.80 -6.41
N ASP A 124 2.90 -8.95 -6.33
CA ASP A 124 3.87 -9.17 -5.26
C ASP A 124 4.99 -8.12 -5.34
N ASP A 125 5.46 -7.81 -6.54
CA ASP A 125 6.49 -6.81 -6.80
C ASP A 125 6.00 -5.36 -6.83
N SER A 126 4.71 -5.11 -6.53
CA SER A 126 4.17 -3.75 -6.36
C SER A 126 4.87 -3.00 -5.21
N PRO A 127 5.26 -1.72 -5.40
CA PRO A 127 5.84 -0.87 -4.36
C PRO A 127 4.79 -0.31 -3.38
N VAL A 128 3.51 -0.51 -3.64
CA VAL A 128 2.43 -0.06 -2.76
C VAL A 128 2.05 -1.18 -1.79
N ASP A 129 1.90 -0.83 -0.52
CA ASP A 129 1.38 -1.74 0.52
C ASP A 129 -0.08 -1.44 0.88
N ARG A 130 -0.55 -0.22 0.58
CA ARG A 130 -1.91 0.21 0.89
C ARG A 130 -2.47 1.09 -0.23
N TRP A 131 -3.68 0.79 -0.65
CA TRP A 131 -4.46 1.67 -1.50
C TRP A 131 -5.95 1.51 -1.18
N LYS A 132 -6.76 2.42 -1.69
CA LYS A 132 -8.21 2.38 -1.54
C LYS A 132 -8.90 2.84 -2.81
N VAL A 133 -10.13 2.39 -3.02
CA VAL A 133 -11.02 2.85 -4.09
C VAL A 133 -12.36 3.31 -3.53
N THR A 134 -12.99 4.30 -4.14
CA THR A 134 -14.38 4.68 -3.83
C THR A 134 -15.33 3.51 -4.12
N ASP A 135 -16.24 3.20 -3.19
CA ASP A 135 -17.40 2.35 -3.43
C ASP A 135 -18.50 3.19 -4.09
N MET A 136 -18.62 3.08 -5.42
CA MET A 136 -19.56 3.89 -6.19
C MET A 136 -21.03 3.56 -5.89
N ASN A 137 -21.31 2.43 -5.23
CA ASN A 137 -22.68 2.05 -4.84
C ASN A 137 -23.10 2.68 -3.50
N SER A 138 -22.17 3.11 -2.65
CA SER A 138 -22.49 3.68 -1.34
C SER A 138 -22.72 5.19 -1.35
N VAL A 139 -22.52 5.82 -2.51
CA VAL A 139 -22.53 7.28 -2.70
C VAL A 139 -23.94 7.91 -2.62
N GLN A 140 -25.01 7.12 -2.62
CA GLN A 140 -26.31 7.56 -3.09
C GLN A 140 -27.29 8.22 -2.11
N THR A 141 -26.96 8.55 -0.86
CA THR A 141 -28.01 9.15 0.02
C THR A 141 -27.66 10.40 0.80
N HIS A 142 -26.44 10.62 1.30
CA HIS A 142 -26.13 11.83 2.10
C HIS A 142 -24.66 12.26 2.01
N SER A 143 -24.11 12.32 0.80
CA SER A 143 -22.69 12.60 0.61
C SER A 143 -22.37 14.10 0.80
N SER A 144 -21.40 14.41 1.67
CA SER A 144 -20.81 15.76 1.78
C SER A 144 -20.15 16.19 0.45
N ALA A 145 -19.85 17.48 0.28
CA ALA A 145 -19.17 17.96 -0.95
C ALA A 145 -17.83 17.24 -1.21
N GLU A 146 -17.09 16.87 -0.16
CA GLU A 146 -15.86 16.09 -0.26
C GLU A 146 -16.12 14.66 -0.73
N GLN A 147 -17.21 14.07 -0.26
CA GLN A 147 -17.66 12.75 -0.66
C GLN A 147 -18.18 12.72 -2.11
N ALA A 148 -18.81 13.80 -2.58
CA ALA A 148 -19.18 13.96 -3.98
C ALA A 148 -17.94 14.09 -4.89
N ARG A 149 -16.87 14.77 -4.43
CA ARG A 149 -15.64 14.94 -5.22
C ARG A 149 -14.99 13.61 -5.59
N VAL A 150 -14.92 12.66 -4.64
CA VAL A 150 -14.27 11.34 -4.86
C VAL A 150 -15.06 10.40 -5.76
N THR A 151 -16.20 10.86 -6.29
CA THR A 151 -17.02 10.14 -7.27
C THR A 151 -16.71 10.62 -8.69
N GLN A 152 -16.37 11.90 -8.84
CA GLN A 152 -16.06 12.55 -10.11
C GLN A 152 -14.58 12.45 -10.48
N GLY A 153 -13.71 12.27 -9.50
CA GLY A 153 -12.28 12.04 -9.71
C GLY A 153 -11.62 11.53 -8.43
N ALA A 154 -10.33 11.21 -8.49
CA ALA A 154 -9.56 10.68 -7.38
C ALA A 154 -10.19 9.44 -6.72
N GLN A 155 -10.86 8.60 -7.52
CA GLN A 155 -11.55 7.42 -7.02
C GLN A 155 -10.57 6.41 -6.42
N PHE A 156 -9.34 6.34 -6.92
CA PHE A 156 -8.28 5.52 -6.37
C PHE A 156 -7.29 6.38 -5.61
N THR A 157 -6.87 5.94 -4.42
CA THR A 157 -5.79 6.57 -3.66
C THR A 157 -4.72 5.51 -3.34
N LEU A 158 -3.48 5.75 -3.77
CA LEU A 158 -2.34 4.88 -3.54
C LEU A 158 -1.42 5.56 -2.53
N TYR A 159 -1.06 4.87 -1.46
CA TYR A 159 -0.20 5.42 -0.42
C TYR A 159 1.26 5.00 -0.66
N ALA A 160 2.14 5.98 -0.85
CA ALA A 160 3.57 5.75 -0.92
C ALA A 160 4.14 5.84 0.51
N LYS A 161 5.01 4.88 0.85
CA LYS A 161 5.63 4.77 2.17
C LYS A 161 7.11 4.42 1.99
N PRO A 162 8.04 5.10 2.68
CA PRO A 162 9.46 4.81 2.60
C PRO A 162 9.76 3.33 2.82
N ASP A 163 10.56 2.75 1.93
CA ASP A 163 10.92 1.33 2.00
C ASP A 163 11.97 1.05 3.07
N ARG A 164 12.72 2.08 3.49
CA ARG A 164 13.80 1.95 4.48
C ARG A 164 13.35 2.35 5.88
N ALA A 165 13.92 1.67 6.87
CA ALA A 165 13.62 1.90 8.28
C ALA A 165 14.08 3.28 8.80
N ASP A 166 15.00 3.95 8.10
CA ASP A 166 15.46 5.32 8.39
C ASP A 166 14.52 6.40 7.81
N ASN A 167 13.34 5.98 7.34
CA ASN A 167 12.30 6.85 6.76
C ASN A 167 12.65 7.46 5.39
N THR A 168 13.60 6.85 4.66
CA THR A 168 13.98 7.29 3.30
C THR A 168 13.49 6.36 2.20
N TYR A 169 13.29 6.93 1.02
CA TYR A 169 13.02 6.18 -0.20
C TYR A 169 14.32 5.73 -0.87
N SER A 170 14.40 4.47 -1.27
CA SER A 170 15.49 4.00 -2.14
C SER A 170 15.24 4.34 -3.61
N PRO A 171 16.30 4.50 -4.43
CA PRO A 171 16.15 4.60 -5.88
C PRO A 171 15.40 3.41 -6.49
N GLN A 172 15.58 2.20 -5.93
CA GLN A 172 14.88 0.98 -6.34
C GLN A 172 13.37 1.11 -6.11
N TYR A 173 12.96 1.54 -4.92
CA TYR A 173 11.56 1.77 -4.59
C TYR A 173 10.95 2.83 -5.51
N MET A 174 11.61 3.97 -5.67
CA MET A 174 11.10 5.05 -6.52
C MET A 174 11.08 4.67 -8.00
N GLY A 175 12.02 3.85 -8.46
CA GLY A 175 12.02 3.28 -9.81
C GLY A 175 10.82 2.35 -10.03
N LYS A 176 10.51 1.49 -9.05
CA LYS A 176 9.29 0.67 -9.08
C LYS A 176 8.02 1.50 -9.05
N MET A 177 7.96 2.53 -8.20
CA MET A 177 6.82 3.45 -8.12
C MET A 177 6.60 4.14 -9.47
N ARG A 178 7.65 4.71 -10.05
CA ARG A 178 7.61 5.31 -11.41
C ARG A 178 7.12 4.33 -12.45
N GLY A 179 7.66 3.11 -12.44
CA GLY A 179 7.28 2.04 -13.36
C GLY A 179 5.80 1.65 -13.26
N MET A 180 5.31 1.51 -12.04
CA MET A 180 3.90 1.18 -11.77
C MET A 180 2.97 2.30 -12.23
N ILE A 181 3.27 3.56 -11.87
CA ILE A 181 2.45 4.71 -12.30
C ILE A 181 2.46 4.87 -13.82
N SER A 182 3.57 4.53 -14.50
CA SER A 182 3.64 4.57 -15.97
C SER A 182 2.92 3.40 -16.66
N SER A 183 2.58 2.34 -15.91
CA SER A 183 1.87 1.16 -16.42
C SER A 183 0.36 1.25 -16.22
N ILE A 184 -0.10 2.24 -15.46
CA ILE A 184 -1.50 2.57 -15.19
C ILE A 184 -1.96 3.61 -16.22
#